data_AF-A5FDJ4-F1
#
_entry.id   AF-A5FDJ4-F1
#
_cell.length_a   1.000
_cell.length_b   1.000
_cell.length_c   1.000
_cell.angle_alpha   90.00
_cell.angle_beta   90.00
_cell.angle_gamma   90.00
#
_symmetry.space_group_name_H-M   'P 1'
#
loop_
_entity.id
_entity.type
_entity.pdbx_description
1 polymer ?
#
loop_
_entity_poly.entity_id
_entity_poly.type
_entity_poly.pdbx_seq_one_letter_code
_entity_poly.pdbx_strand_id
1 'polypeptide(L)'
;METLETLFRSFETGIRSAKALKPKEYLKSIGLEYSDIRIGFNSGQFHHRKTLKTKDQFEKLGVLTKSDVAVRDDSMTAYTVFGRYGLIFPLVNQDKNIVNYYALRFDLDEQKQEYLNSEGIYPAYPHPLTKKLYLAPTIIDCASLIQSKVLDQREAVIALHDGELLEQHLEIIKSLYELEEIIIFKR
;
A
#
# COMPACT_ATOMS: atom_id res chain seq x y z
N MET A 1 -10.91 -18.01 2.70
CA MET A 1 -11.44 -16.75 3.27
C MET A 1 -10.63 -15.64 2.66
N GLU A 2 -11.25 -14.58 2.15
CA GLU A 2 -10.50 -13.46 1.60
C GLU A 2 -9.78 -12.69 2.72
N THR A 3 -8.54 -12.32 2.47
CA THR A 3 -7.71 -11.44 3.30
C THR A 3 -7.09 -10.35 2.42
N LEU A 4 -6.49 -9.33 3.03
CA LEU A 4 -5.70 -8.36 2.26
C LEU A 4 -4.52 -9.05 1.55
N GLU A 5 -3.92 -10.09 2.13
CA GLU A 5 -2.86 -10.85 1.44
C GLU A 5 -3.38 -11.56 0.18
N THR A 6 -4.52 -12.27 0.27
CA THR A 6 -5.07 -12.98 -0.91
C THR A 6 -5.52 -12.01 -2.00
N LEU A 7 -6.08 -10.85 -1.61
CA LEU A 7 -6.47 -9.81 -2.54
C LEU A 7 -5.26 -9.13 -3.19
N PHE A 8 -4.20 -8.85 -2.43
CA PHE A 8 -3.02 -8.15 -2.95
C PHE A 8 -2.33 -8.92 -4.07
N ARG A 9 -2.32 -10.26 -4.00
CA ARG A 9 -1.80 -11.12 -5.10
C ARG A 9 -2.51 -10.86 -6.43
N SER A 10 -3.80 -10.52 -6.39
CA SER A 10 -4.54 -10.14 -7.60
C SER A 10 -4.06 -8.80 -8.16
N PHE A 11 -3.64 -7.87 -7.31
CA PHE A 11 -3.06 -6.59 -7.71
C PHE A 11 -1.64 -6.76 -8.24
N GLU A 12 -0.82 -7.63 -7.64
CA GLU A 12 0.50 -7.99 -8.18
C GLU A 12 0.39 -8.63 -9.57
N THR A 13 -0.61 -9.49 -9.76
CA THR A 13 -0.95 -10.04 -11.09
C THR A 13 -1.42 -8.93 -12.03
N GLY A 14 -2.22 -8.00 -11.51
CA GLY A 14 -2.72 -6.83 -12.23
C GLY A 14 -1.61 -5.96 -12.81
N ILE A 15 -0.60 -5.60 -12.02
CA ILE A 15 0.50 -4.76 -12.50
C ILE A 15 1.38 -5.51 -13.50
N ARG A 16 1.54 -6.83 -13.38
CA ARG A 16 2.34 -7.62 -14.33
C ARG A 16 1.67 -7.79 -15.69
N SER A 17 0.35 -7.67 -15.75
CA SER A 17 -0.44 -7.80 -16.98
C SER A 17 0.09 -6.94 -18.13
N ALA A 18 0.03 -7.46 -19.36
CA ALA A 18 0.34 -6.70 -20.58
C ALA A 18 -0.61 -5.50 -20.77
N LYS A 19 -1.80 -5.52 -20.13
CA LYS A 19 -2.80 -4.44 -20.20
C LYS A 19 -2.50 -3.28 -19.25
N ALA A 20 -1.57 -3.44 -18.31
CA ALA A 20 -1.24 -2.43 -17.30
C ALA A 20 -0.21 -1.40 -17.84
N LEU A 21 -0.42 -0.86 -19.03
CA LEU A 21 0.53 0.06 -19.68
C LEU A 21 0.66 1.38 -18.90
N LYS A 22 -0.46 2.09 -18.70
CA LYS A 22 -0.49 3.36 -17.94
C LYS A 22 0.16 3.30 -16.54
N PRO A 23 -0.20 2.34 -15.65
CA PRO A 23 0.44 2.30 -14.33
C PRO A 23 1.93 1.99 -14.39
N LYS A 24 2.40 1.19 -15.36
CA LYS A 24 3.84 0.94 -15.57
C LYS A 24 4.56 2.19 -16.07
N GLU A 25 3.98 2.90 -17.02
CA GLU A 25 4.53 4.16 -17.53
C GLU A 25 4.64 5.21 -16.43
N TYR A 26 3.61 5.31 -15.58
CA TYR A 26 3.63 6.21 -14.43
C TYR A 26 4.72 5.83 -13.43
N LEU A 27 4.81 4.56 -13.02
CA LEU A 27 5.88 4.08 -12.12
C LEU A 27 7.27 4.43 -12.68
N LYS A 28 7.49 4.17 -13.97
CA LYS A 28 8.74 4.54 -14.66
C LYS A 28 9.01 6.05 -14.62
N SER A 29 7.99 6.88 -14.78
CA SER A 29 8.12 8.35 -14.75
C SER A 29 8.57 8.89 -13.39
N ILE A 30 8.26 8.17 -12.31
CA ILE A 30 8.69 8.50 -10.94
C ILE A 30 9.87 7.65 -10.46
N GLY A 31 10.51 6.90 -11.36
CA GLY A 31 11.71 6.11 -11.07
C GLY A 31 11.47 4.86 -10.22
N LEU A 32 10.23 4.36 -10.16
CA LEU A 32 9.90 3.12 -9.45
C LEU A 32 9.72 1.95 -10.42
N GLU A 33 10.24 0.80 -10.03
CA GLU A 33 10.05 -0.50 -10.68
C GLU A 33 9.26 -1.46 -9.78
N TYR A 34 8.22 -2.09 -10.31
CA TYR A 34 7.34 -3.00 -9.55
C TYR A 34 7.92 -4.40 -9.37
N SER A 35 9.00 -4.75 -10.09
CA SER A 35 9.70 -6.02 -9.87
C SER A 35 10.53 -6.06 -8.59
N ASP A 36 11.00 -4.89 -8.13
CA ASP A 36 12.02 -4.79 -7.09
C ASP A 36 11.41 -4.60 -5.69
N ILE A 37 10.18 -4.06 -5.63
CA ILE A 37 9.38 -3.92 -4.40
C ILE A 37 7.94 -4.35 -4.66
N ARG A 38 7.22 -4.76 -3.61
CA ARG A 38 5.82 -5.19 -3.71
C ARG A 38 4.91 -4.02 -4.04
N ILE A 39 4.58 -3.87 -5.33
CA ILE A 39 3.57 -2.93 -5.83
C ILE A 39 2.51 -3.73 -6.59
N GLY A 40 1.24 -3.41 -6.37
CA GLY A 40 0.11 -3.96 -7.12
C GLY A 40 -0.61 -2.89 -7.94
N PHE A 41 -1.44 -3.32 -8.88
CA PHE A 41 -2.37 -2.45 -9.60
C PHE A 41 -3.82 -2.90 -9.39
N ASN A 42 -4.63 -2.03 -8.79
CA ASN A 42 -6.05 -2.27 -8.59
C ASN A 42 -6.86 -1.67 -9.74
N SER A 43 -7.23 -2.49 -10.72
CA SER A 43 -8.13 -2.09 -11.82
C SER A 43 -9.57 -1.77 -11.37
N GLY A 44 -9.93 -2.09 -10.13
CA GLY A 44 -11.28 -1.98 -9.60
C GLY A 44 -12.20 -3.17 -9.90
N GLN A 45 -11.69 -4.23 -10.53
CA GLN A 45 -12.51 -5.33 -11.06
C GLN A 45 -12.51 -6.59 -10.17
N PHE A 46 -11.80 -6.60 -9.04
CA PHE A 46 -11.58 -7.83 -8.23
C PHE A 46 -12.88 -8.45 -7.67
N HIS A 47 -13.93 -7.64 -7.50
CA HIS A 47 -15.24 -8.06 -7.00
C HIS A 47 -16.20 -8.50 -8.12
N HIS A 48 -15.84 -8.29 -9.39
CA HIS A 48 -16.67 -8.66 -10.52
C HIS A 48 -16.81 -10.19 -10.62
N ARG A 49 -18.03 -10.65 -10.90
CA ARG A 49 -18.37 -12.09 -11.03
C ARG A 49 -18.08 -12.92 -9.76
N LYS A 50 -17.88 -12.27 -8.61
CA LYS A 50 -17.75 -12.93 -7.31
C LYS A 50 -19.12 -13.13 -6.66
N THR A 51 -19.23 -14.15 -5.82
CA THR A 51 -20.44 -14.43 -5.04
C THR A 51 -20.71 -13.32 -4.02
N LEU A 52 -21.96 -13.19 -3.56
CA LEU A 52 -22.31 -12.23 -2.49
C LEU A 52 -21.45 -12.45 -1.24
N LYS A 53 -21.26 -13.71 -0.82
CA LYS A 53 -20.39 -14.07 0.31
C LYS A 53 -18.96 -13.52 0.17
N THR A 54 -18.38 -13.56 -1.03
CA THR A 54 -17.05 -13.00 -1.28
C THR A 54 -17.07 -11.46 -1.26
N LYS A 55 -18.12 -10.83 -1.81
CA LYS A 55 -18.28 -9.37 -1.74
C LYS A 55 -18.44 -8.89 -0.30
N ASP A 56 -19.23 -9.58 0.52
CA ASP A 56 -19.38 -9.29 1.95
C ASP A 56 -18.04 -9.40 2.70
N GLN A 57 -17.16 -10.32 2.29
CA GLN A 57 -15.80 -10.41 2.86
C GLN A 57 -14.96 -9.19 2.46
N PHE A 58 -15.05 -8.73 1.21
CA PHE A 58 -14.37 -7.50 0.78
C PHE A 58 -14.92 -6.24 1.47
N GLU A 59 -16.22 -6.19 1.74
CA GLU A 59 -16.83 -5.12 2.54
C GLU A 59 -16.30 -5.12 3.97
N LYS A 60 -16.19 -6.29 4.61
CA LYS A 60 -15.59 -6.43 5.94
C LYS A 60 -14.12 -6.02 6.00
N LEU A 61 -13.39 -6.17 4.89
CA LEU A 61 -12.01 -5.71 4.75
C LEU A 61 -11.92 -4.20 4.43
N GLY A 62 -13.04 -3.50 4.22
CA GLY A 62 -13.09 -2.07 3.90
C GLY A 62 -12.71 -1.73 2.45
N VAL A 63 -12.37 -2.71 1.61
CA VAL A 63 -11.90 -2.47 0.22
C VAL A 63 -13.05 -2.31 -0.78
N LEU A 64 -14.28 -2.61 -0.35
CA LEU A 64 -15.50 -2.53 -1.14
C LEU A 64 -16.60 -1.89 -0.29
N THR A 65 -17.39 -0.99 -0.86
CA THR A 65 -18.52 -0.36 -0.18
C THR A 65 -19.73 -0.40 -1.10
N LYS A 66 -20.90 -0.79 -0.59
CA LYS A 66 -22.14 -0.70 -1.37
C LYS A 66 -22.41 0.77 -1.69
N SER A 67 -22.78 1.03 -2.94
CA SER A 67 -23.13 2.37 -3.40
C SER A 67 -24.64 2.54 -3.30
N ASP A 68 -25.07 3.71 -2.84
CA ASP A 68 -26.48 4.11 -2.79
C ASP A 68 -27.01 4.62 -4.14
N VAL A 69 -26.18 4.57 -5.20
CA VAL A 69 -26.55 5.03 -6.54
C VAL A 69 -27.50 4.01 -7.18
N ALA A 70 -28.63 4.51 -7.68
CA ALA A 70 -29.60 3.70 -8.42
C ALA A 70 -28.94 3.01 -9.62
N VAL A 71 -29.07 1.69 -9.68
CA VAL A 71 -28.56 0.86 -10.77
C VAL A 71 -29.71 0.59 -11.74
N ARG A 72 -29.42 0.39 -13.03
CA ARG A 72 -30.46 0.18 -14.07
C ARG A 72 -31.33 -1.07 -13.85
N ASP A 73 -30.89 -1.96 -12.97
CA ASP A 73 -31.55 -3.21 -12.61
C ASP A 73 -31.52 -3.30 -11.09
N ASP A 74 -32.69 -3.37 -10.45
CA ASP A 74 -32.86 -3.44 -9.00
C ASP A 74 -32.23 -4.72 -8.39
N SER A 75 -31.88 -5.71 -9.22
CA SER A 75 -31.11 -6.89 -8.81
C SER A 75 -29.60 -6.67 -8.76
N MET A 76 -29.11 -5.54 -9.27
CA MET A 76 -27.70 -5.17 -9.24
C MET A 76 -27.41 -4.19 -8.10
N THR A 77 -26.38 -4.48 -7.32
CA THR A 77 -25.82 -3.53 -6.33
C THR A 77 -24.59 -2.88 -6.93
N ALA A 78 -24.59 -1.54 -7.01
CA ALA A 78 -23.40 -0.79 -7.36
C ALA A 78 -22.41 -0.79 -6.19
N TYR A 79 -21.11 -0.78 -6.49
CA TYR A 79 -20.06 -0.79 -5.48
C TYR A 79 -19.00 0.27 -5.75
N THR A 80 -18.58 0.94 -4.68
CA THR A 80 -17.38 1.76 -4.63
C THR A 80 -16.20 0.88 -4.23
N VAL A 81 -15.07 1.06 -4.91
CA VAL A 81 -13.85 0.27 -4.69
C VAL A 81 -12.75 1.19 -4.16
N PHE A 82 -12.15 0.81 -3.03
CA PHE A 82 -10.98 1.49 -2.47
C PHE A 82 -9.84 1.54 -3.50
N GLY A 83 -9.19 2.70 -3.67
CA GLY A 83 -8.02 2.81 -4.54
C GLY A 83 -8.26 2.39 -5.99
N ARG A 84 -9.50 2.56 -6.50
CA ARG A 84 -9.86 2.16 -7.87
C ARG A 84 -8.93 2.83 -8.88
N TYR A 85 -8.40 2.01 -9.79
CA TYR A 85 -7.43 2.41 -10.81
C TYR A 85 -6.15 3.01 -10.21
N GLY A 86 -5.74 2.50 -9.04
CA GLY A 86 -4.57 2.96 -8.31
C GLY A 86 -3.44 1.93 -8.25
N LEU A 87 -2.24 2.44 -8.01
CA LEU A 87 -1.09 1.67 -7.56
C LEU A 87 -1.25 1.39 -6.06
N ILE A 88 -1.09 0.13 -5.66
CA ILE A 88 -1.33 -0.33 -4.30
C ILE A 88 0.00 -0.75 -3.66
N PHE A 89 0.28 -0.20 -2.50
CA PHE A 89 1.45 -0.50 -1.68
C PHE A 89 0.96 -1.16 -0.38
N PRO A 90 1.44 -2.38 -0.05
CA PRO A 90 0.98 -3.09 1.12
C PRO A 90 1.74 -2.64 2.36
N LEU A 91 1.01 -2.40 3.45
CA LEU A 91 1.58 -2.16 4.78
C LEU A 91 1.35 -3.41 5.63
N VAL A 92 2.34 -3.76 6.44
CA VAL A 92 2.36 -5.01 7.19
C VAL A 92 2.39 -4.78 8.70
N ASN A 93 1.90 -5.74 9.47
CA ASN A 93 2.11 -5.80 10.91
C ASN A 93 3.45 -6.50 11.26
N GLN A 94 3.74 -6.64 12.55
CA GLN A 94 4.97 -7.26 13.05
C GLN A 94 5.13 -8.73 12.61
N ASP A 95 4.00 -9.44 12.43
CA ASP A 95 3.96 -10.81 11.90
C ASP A 95 4.10 -10.88 10.36
N LYS A 96 4.36 -9.73 9.71
CA LYS A 96 4.48 -9.58 8.25
C LYS A 96 3.19 -9.86 7.48
N ASN A 97 2.04 -9.85 8.15
CA ASN A 97 0.73 -9.93 7.50
C ASN A 97 0.35 -8.56 6.95
N ILE A 98 -0.20 -8.50 5.73
CA ILE A 98 -0.76 -7.26 5.20
C ILE A 98 -2.01 -6.88 6.01
N VAL A 99 -1.99 -5.69 6.60
CA VAL A 99 -3.09 -5.14 7.42
C VAL A 99 -3.66 -3.84 6.85
N ASN A 100 -2.98 -3.25 5.87
CA ASN A 100 -3.39 -1.98 5.27
C ASN A 100 -2.84 -1.84 3.84
N TYR A 101 -3.44 -0.93 3.10
CA TYR A 101 -3.02 -0.51 1.78
C TYR A 101 -2.89 1.00 1.71
N TYR A 102 -1.84 1.45 1.06
CA TYR A 102 -1.77 2.79 0.51
C TYR A 102 -2.08 2.72 -0.99
N ALA A 103 -2.98 3.59 -1.46
CA ALA A 103 -3.36 3.70 -2.85
C ALA A 103 -2.95 5.05 -3.44
N LEU A 104 -2.20 5.01 -4.54
CA LEU A 104 -1.89 6.18 -5.36
C LEU A 104 -2.68 6.10 -6.67
N ARG A 105 -3.68 6.96 -6.80
CA ARG A 105 -4.52 7.10 -7.99
C ARG A 105 -3.91 8.18 -8.88
N PHE A 106 -3.18 7.72 -9.90
CA PHE A 106 -2.31 8.54 -10.72
C PHE A 106 -2.97 9.08 -12.01
N ASP A 107 -4.03 8.42 -12.50
CA ASP A 107 -4.73 8.76 -13.75
C ASP A 107 -5.98 9.60 -13.46
N LEU A 108 -5.77 10.75 -12.82
CA LEU A 108 -6.76 11.77 -12.46
C LEU A 108 -6.18 13.16 -12.74
N ASP A 109 -7.05 14.18 -12.90
CA ASP A 109 -6.60 15.58 -13.05
C ASP A 109 -5.71 16.02 -11.87
N GLU A 110 -6.11 15.60 -10.67
CA GLU A 110 -5.32 15.70 -9.45
C GLU A 110 -5.07 14.31 -8.87
N GLN A 111 -3.81 13.98 -8.61
CA GLN A 111 -3.45 12.71 -8.02
C GLN A 111 -4.08 12.56 -6.64
N LYS A 112 -4.70 11.41 -6.38
CA LYS A 112 -5.28 11.11 -5.06
C LYS A 112 -4.47 10.04 -4.35
N GLN A 113 -4.17 10.30 -3.09
CA GLN A 113 -3.50 9.38 -2.18
C GLN A 113 -4.48 9.04 -1.05
N GLU A 114 -4.59 7.77 -0.71
CA GLU A 114 -5.46 7.32 0.39
C GLU A 114 -4.94 6.05 1.03
N TYR A 115 -4.99 5.98 2.35
CA TYR A 115 -4.77 4.74 3.10
C TYR A 115 -6.11 4.06 3.40
N LEU A 116 -6.11 2.73 3.43
CA LEU A 116 -7.30 1.95 3.78
C LEU A 116 -7.66 2.11 5.28
N ASN A 117 -6.64 2.23 6.13
CA ASN A 117 -6.73 2.53 7.56
C ASN A 117 -5.40 3.13 8.05
N SER A 118 -5.23 3.29 9.37
CA SER A 118 -4.03 3.90 9.97
C SER A 118 -3.00 2.88 10.50
N GLU A 119 -3.22 1.58 10.29
CA GLU A 119 -2.42 0.50 10.87
C GLU A 119 -1.32 0.02 9.91
N GLY A 120 -0.28 -0.57 10.48
CA GLY A 120 0.78 -1.24 9.73
C GLY A 120 1.86 -0.31 9.20
N ILE A 121 2.96 -0.94 8.79
CA ILE A 121 4.24 -0.27 8.51
C ILE A 121 4.69 -0.63 7.11
N TYR A 122 5.22 0.36 6.39
CA TYR A 122 5.85 0.19 5.10
C TYR A 122 7.36 0.45 5.18
N PRO A 123 8.20 -0.36 4.50
CA PRO A 123 7.83 -1.58 3.76
C PRO A 123 7.64 -2.78 4.69
N ALA A 124 8.23 -2.73 5.89
CA ALA A 124 8.26 -3.78 6.88
C ALA A 124 8.71 -3.24 8.23
N TYR A 125 8.54 -4.03 9.29
CA TYR A 125 9.18 -3.77 10.58
C TYR A 125 10.71 -3.95 10.46
N PRO A 126 11.53 -2.97 10.88
CA PRO A 126 12.98 -3.08 10.89
C PRO A 126 13.49 -4.22 11.77
N HIS A 127 14.70 -4.72 11.49
CA HIS A 127 15.33 -5.72 12.33
C HIS A 127 15.72 -5.10 13.69
N PRO A 128 15.59 -5.77 14.85
CA PRO A 128 15.93 -5.18 16.15
C PRO A 128 17.38 -4.68 16.30
N LEU A 129 18.31 -5.23 15.51
CA LEU A 129 19.72 -4.81 15.41
C LEU A 129 19.96 -3.64 14.43
N THR A 130 18.92 -2.93 14.02
CA THR A 130 19.04 -1.73 13.16
C THR A 130 19.74 -0.64 13.96
N LYS A 131 20.80 -0.06 13.40
CA LYS A 131 21.59 1.02 14.00
C LYS A 131 21.19 2.40 13.48
N LYS A 132 20.75 2.47 12.22
CA LYS A 132 20.32 3.71 11.59
C LYS A 132 18.93 3.53 10.98
N LEU A 133 17.98 4.35 11.42
CA LEU A 133 16.61 4.33 10.92
C LEU A 133 16.31 5.61 10.13
N TYR A 134 15.91 5.45 8.88
CA TYR A 134 15.41 6.53 8.05
C TYR A 134 13.88 6.61 8.17
N LEU A 135 13.36 7.79 8.46
CA LEU A 135 11.93 8.11 8.45
C LEU A 135 11.61 8.91 7.20
N ALA A 136 10.98 8.25 6.23
CA ALA A 136 10.52 8.87 5.00
C ALA A 136 9.10 9.43 5.20
N PRO A 137 8.79 10.67 4.77
CA PRO A 137 7.49 11.28 5.09
C PRO A 137 6.32 10.58 4.38
N THR A 138 6.55 9.97 3.21
CA THR A 138 5.48 9.25 2.48
C THR A 138 5.94 7.86 2.05
N ILE A 139 4.96 7.02 1.67
CA ILE A 139 5.20 5.70 1.09
C ILE A 139 6.03 5.78 -0.18
N ILE A 140 5.84 6.82 -1.00
CA ILE A 140 6.57 7.01 -2.26
C ILE A 140 8.02 7.41 -2.00
N ASP A 141 8.28 8.27 -1.01
CA ASP A 141 9.65 8.62 -0.61
C ASP A 141 10.38 7.39 -0.05
N CYS A 142 9.69 6.60 0.77
CA CYS A 142 10.21 5.33 1.30
C CYS A 142 10.54 4.34 0.18
N ALA A 143 9.61 4.13 -0.77
CA ALA A 143 9.81 3.28 -1.93
C ALA A 143 11.02 3.72 -2.78
N SER A 144 11.20 5.03 -2.95
CA SER A 144 12.31 5.61 -3.70
C SER A 144 13.66 5.34 -3.01
N LEU A 145 13.73 5.47 -1.68
CA LEU A 145 14.93 5.15 -0.89
C LEU A 145 15.27 3.65 -0.91
N ILE A 146 14.25 2.78 -0.93
CA ILE A 146 14.48 1.34 -1.05
C ILE A 146 15.08 1.01 -2.42
N GLN A 147 14.51 1.57 -3.50
CA GLN A 147 14.95 1.27 -4.87
C GLN A 147 16.29 1.90 -5.23
N SER A 148 16.70 2.99 -4.58
CA SER A 148 18.02 3.58 -4.79
C SER A 148 19.15 2.71 -4.24
N LYS A 149 18.85 1.69 -3.42
CA LYS A 149 19.81 0.76 -2.81
C LYS A 149 20.90 1.45 -2.01
N VAL A 150 20.58 2.61 -1.42
CA VAL A 150 21.51 3.41 -0.61
C VAL A 150 21.67 2.90 0.82
N LEU A 151 20.76 2.03 1.28
CA LEU A 151 20.76 1.51 2.63
C LEU A 151 21.84 0.43 2.80
N ASP A 152 22.69 0.61 3.79
CA ASP A 152 23.73 -0.35 4.16
C ASP A 152 23.22 -1.44 5.12
N GLN A 153 24.09 -2.38 5.46
CA GLN A 153 23.81 -3.40 6.48
C GLN A 153 23.51 -2.73 7.83
N ARG A 154 22.43 -3.17 8.50
CA ARG A 154 21.89 -2.59 9.75
C ARG A 154 21.26 -1.20 9.60
N GLU A 155 21.02 -0.76 8.37
CA GLU A 155 20.16 0.38 8.10
C GLU A 155 18.76 -0.07 7.69
N ALA A 156 17.74 0.71 8.04
CA ALA A 156 16.37 0.46 7.63
C ALA A 156 15.65 1.77 7.35
N VAL A 157 14.64 1.72 6.49
CA VAL A 157 13.73 2.85 6.25
C VAL A 157 12.30 2.42 6.56
N ILE A 158 11.53 3.31 7.18
CA ILE A 158 10.08 3.18 7.29
C ILE A 158 9.40 4.45 6.79
N ALA A 159 8.20 4.29 6.23
CA ALA A 159 7.35 5.42 5.87
C ALA A 159 6.55 5.91 7.08
N LEU A 160 6.39 7.22 7.20
CA LEU A 160 5.38 7.86 8.04
C LEU A 160 4.01 7.85 7.35
N HIS A 161 2.97 8.21 8.11
CA HIS A 161 1.62 8.33 7.58
C HIS A 161 1.40 9.75 7.06
N ASP A 162 1.77 10.02 5.80
CA ASP A 162 1.76 11.37 5.20
C ASP A 162 2.47 12.44 6.05
N GLY A 163 3.65 12.09 6.57
CA GLY A 163 4.46 12.93 7.45
C GLY A 163 4.10 12.83 8.93
N GLU A 164 3.02 12.14 9.29
CA GLU A 164 2.60 11.96 10.67
C GLU A 164 3.32 10.78 11.36
N LEU A 165 3.87 11.07 12.53
CA LEU A 165 4.49 10.09 13.42
C LEU A 165 3.45 9.48 14.36
N LEU A 166 2.80 8.39 13.91
CA LEU A 166 1.87 7.58 14.71
C LEU A 166 2.56 6.75 15.82
N GLU A 167 1.79 6.27 16.81
CA GLU A 167 2.32 5.47 17.94
C GLU A 167 3.02 4.19 17.48
N GLN A 168 2.51 3.50 16.46
CA GLN A 168 3.16 2.31 15.90
C GLN A 168 4.60 2.57 15.39
N HIS A 169 4.90 3.80 14.94
CA HIS A 169 6.26 4.19 14.56
C HIS A 169 7.14 4.39 15.80
N LEU A 170 6.59 4.98 16.86
CA LEU A 170 7.27 5.15 18.14
C LEU A 170 7.59 3.79 18.79
N GLU A 171 6.65 2.84 18.72
CA GLU A 171 6.86 1.47 19.19
C GLU A 171 7.99 0.77 18.44
N ILE A 172 8.06 0.93 17.12
CA ILE A 172 9.20 0.45 16.33
C ILE A 172 10.49 1.05 16.85
N ILE A 173 10.58 2.38 16.94
CA ILE A 173 11.80 3.06 17.38
C ILE A 173 12.26 2.54 18.75
N LYS A 174 11.32 2.37 19.70
CA LYS A 174 11.60 1.81 21.04
C LYS A 174 12.07 0.35 21.00
N SER A 175 11.67 -0.44 20.00
CA SER A 175 12.05 -1.84 19.84
C SER A 175 13.47 -2.06 19.28
N LEU A 176 14.08 -1.03 18.71
CA LEU A 176 15.42 -1.09 18.11
C LEU A 176 16.49 -0.83 19.17
N TYR A 177 16.87 -1.88 19.91
CA TYR A 177 17.78 -1.73 21.07
C TYR A 177 19.23 -1.42 20.69
N GLU A 178 19.61 -1.52 19.41
CA GLU A 178 20.92 -1.06 18.91
C GLU A 178 20.83 0.26 18.11
N LEU A 179 19.70 0.98 18.16
CA LEU A 179 19.53 2.22 17.40
C LEU A 179 20.48 3.31 17.90
N GLU A 180 21.26 3.86 16.97
CA GLU A 180 22.25 4.92 17.22
C GLU A 180 21.81 6.25 16.58
N GLU A 181 21.15 6.18 15.41
CA GLU A 181 20.78 7.37 14.63
C GLU A 181 19.39 7.24 14.00
N ILE A 182 18.64 8.35 14.00
CA ILE A 182 17.40 8.52 13.24
C ILE A 182 17.57 9.67 12.26
N ILE A 183 17.36 9.39 10.97
CA ILE A 183 17.40 10.41 9.90
C ILE A 183 15.97 10.67 9.44
N ILE A 184 15.55 11.94 9.48
CA ILE A 184 14.19 12.34 9.12
C ILE A 184 14.25 13.19 7.86
N PHE A 185 13.57 12.75 6.80
CA PHE A 185 13.38 13.56 5.60
C PHE A 185 12.19 14.50 5.79
N LYS A 186 12.38 15.79 5.53
CA LYS A 186 11.31 16.81 5.53
C LYS A 186 11.08 17.31 4.12
N ARG A 187 9.82 17.52 3.76
CA ARG A 187 9.40 18.24 2.56
C ARG A 187 9.13 19.70 2.90
#